data_AF-A0A5F1Z950-F1
#
_entry.id   AF-A0A5F1Z950-F1
#
_cell.length_a   1.000
_cell.length_b   1.000
_cell.length_c   1.000
_cell.angle_alpha   90.00
_cell.angle_beta   90.00
_cell.angle_gamma   90.00
#
_symmetry.space_group_name_H-M   'P 1'
#
loop_
_entity.id
_entity.type
_entity.pdbx_description
1 polymer ?
#
loop_
_entity_poly.entity_id
_entity_poly.type
_entity_poly.pdbx_seq_one_letter_code
_entity_poly.pdbx_strand_id
1 'polypeptide(L)'
;MEKRFKTWVEILDIAILIGSSVLLIAWFFGYPLFYRTDGPVLSIFTAISLFVIAGLRLATRHFYLWPFTANLAFLMIVGGGNISSILMLLSAPSVHINPKSYLVMTSIFTSIGLVLFSVYEILLYLRKTPKSPWILDDILIHLALVPGGISLIGHLFQNPTYLSMSIDPRVGISPLEMVFMATLALSTILSNPNLFLWKFLKGGLTNQLIFLGLFINQYIAPVVYLLFAGANWHSEPFGLELFIFFGGVIATLGFLLIQAKLDKNFSDPDMLET
;
A
#
# COMPACT_ATOMS: atom_id res chain seq x y z
N MET A 1 -7.50 19.23 12.65
CA MET A 1 -7.16 17.80 12.76
C MET A 1 -7.03 17.49 14.25
N GLU A 2 -7.76 16.52 14.78
CA GLU A 2 -7.71 16.23 16.22
C GLU A 2 -6.28 15.90 16.65
N LYS A 3 -5.84 16.44 17.80
CA LYS A 3 -4.51 16.15 18.39
C LYS A 3 -4.23 14.64 18.49
N ARG A 4 -5.29 13.85 18.64
CA ARG A 4 -5.27 12.39 18.64
C ARG A 4 -4.75 11.78 17.33
N PHE A 5 -5.18 12.28 16.17
CA PHE A 5 -4.77 11.73 14.88
C PHE A 5 -3.27 11.91 14.66
N LYS A 6 -2.75 13.10 14.97
CA LYS A 6 -1.30 13.36 14.89
C LYS A 6 -0.49 12.41 15.76
N THR A 7 -0.96 12.18 16.99
CA THR A 7 -0.30 11.25 17.94
C THR A 7 -0.31 9.83 17.40
N TRP A 8 -1.43 9.35 16.87
CA TRP A 8 -1.53 8.02 16.28
C TRP A 8 -0.63 7.84 15.05
N VAL A 9 -0.60 8.83 14.15
CA VAL A 9 0.27 8.79 12.97
C VAL A 9 1.74 8.68 13.39
N GLU A 10 2.15 9.45 14.40
CA GLU A 10 3.51 9.40 14.94
C GLU A 10 3.83 8.03 15.56
N ILE A 11 2.91 7.45 16.35
CA ILE A 11 3.08 6.10 16.92
C ILE A 11 3.22 5.05 15.81
N LEU A 12 2.40 5.13 14.76
CA LEU A 12 2.45 4.19 13.64
C LEU A 12 3.76 4.32 12.85
N ASP A 13 4.20 5.54 12.55
CA ASP A 13 5.47 5.78 11.86
C ASP A 13 6.67 5.29 12.71
N ILE A 14 6.65 5.52 14.03
CA ILE A 14 7.68 5.00 14.96
C ILE A 14 7.67 3.48 14.99
N ALA A 15 6.49 2.85 15.05
CA ALA A 15 6.38 1.39 15.04
C ALA A 15 6.94 0.78 13.75
N ILE A 16 6.66 1.40 12.59
CA ILE A 16 7.24 1.01 11.30
C ILE A 16 8.76 1.19 11.33
N LEU A 17 9.26 2.31 11.84
CA LEU A 17 10.70 2.61 11.88
C LEU A 17 11.45 1.61 12.78
N ILE A 18 10.93 1.32 13.98
CA ILE A 18 11.53 0.34 14.90
C ILE A 18 11.47 -1.06 14.27
N GLY A 19 10.30 -1.45 13.77
CA GLY A 19 10.12 -2.78 13.18
C GLY A 19 11.02 -3.02 11.98
N SER A 20 11.11 -2.06 11.06
CA SER A 20 12.03 -2.10 9.91
C SER A 20 13.50 -2.10 10.35
N SER A 21 13.87 -1.33 11.37
CA SER A 21 15.24 -1.34 11.92
C SER A 21 15.62 -2.71 12.48
N VAL A 22 14.74 -3.34 13.27
CA VAL A 22 14.95 -4.69 13.82
C VAL A 22 15.12 -5.71 12.70
N LEU A 23 14.32 -5.62 11.65
CA LEU A 23 14.41 -6.49 10.48
C LEU A 23 15.73 -6.29 9.73
N LEU A 24 16.17 -5.05 9.52
CA LEU A 24 17.46 -4.76 8.88
C LEU A 24 18.63 -5.31 9.69
N ILE A 25 18.59 -5.16 11.01
CA ILE A 25 19.61 -5.73 11.91
C ILE A 25 19.61 -7.26 11.82
N ALA A 26 18.44 -7.89 11.85
CA ALA A 26 18.30 -9.34 11.72
C ALA A 26 18.88 -9.86 10.39
N TRP A 27 18.59 -9.15 9.28
CA TRP A 27 19.18 -9.41 7.98
C TRP A 27 20.70 -9.25 7.98
N PHE A 28 21.22 -8.19 8.59
CA PHE A 28 22.66 -7.91 8.67
C PHE A 28 23.44 -9.01 9.40
N PHE A 29 22.86 -9.57 10.48
CA PHE A 29 23.47 -10.68 11.20
C PHE A 29 23.26 -12.06 10.55
N GLY A 30 22.56 -12.13 9.41
CA GLY A 30 22.28 -13.38 8.71
C GLY A 30 21.16 -14.22 9.34
N TYR A 31 20.37 -13.64 10.24
CA TYR A 31 19.23 -14.30 10.90
C TYR A 31 17.91 -13.56 10.60
N PRO A 32 17.47 -13.49 9.33
CA PRO A 32 16.20 -12.86 8.99
C PRO A 32 15.03 -13.43 9.80
N LEU A 33 14.21 -12.54 10.36
CA LEU A 33 13.10 -12.94 11.21
C LEU A 33 12.06 -13.74 10.41
N PHE A 34 11.57 -14.83 11.01
CA PHE A 34 10.58 -15.73 10.41
C PHE A 34 10.99 -16.30 9.05
N TYR A 35 12.30 -16.38 8.77
CA TYR A 35 12.81 -16.91 7.51
C TYR A 35 12.41 -18.36 7.30
N ARG A 36 11.94 -18.65 6.09
CA ARG A 36 11.66 -20.00 5.59
C ARG A 36 12.22 -20.11 4.18
N THR A 37 12.74 -21.28 3.83
CA THR A 37 13.30 -21.53 2.48
C THR A 37 12.22 -21.79 1.45
N ASP A 38 11.04 -22.19 1.90
CA ASP A 38 9.88 -22.66 1.13
C ASP A 38 8.66 -21.74 1.29
N GLY A 39 8.84 -20.55 1.86
CA GLY A 39 7.74 -19.63 2.12
C GLY A 39 8.18 -18.17 2.16
N PRO A 40 7.19 -17.26 2.14
CA PRO A 40 7.44 -15.83 1.95
C PRO A 40 8.14 -15.21 3.16
N VAL A 41 9.11 -14.34 2.90
CA VAL A 41 9.87 -13.63 3.93
C VAL A 41 9.80 -12.13 3.66
N LEU A 42 9.79 -11.31 4.71
CA LEU A 42 9.92 -9.86 4.55
C LEU A 42 11.33 -9.53 4.04
N SER A 43 11.39 -9.10 2.78
CA SER A 43 12.62 -8.81 2.05
C SER A 43 13.42 -7.68 2.70
N ILE A 44 14.76 -7.77 2.65
CA ILE A 44 15.63 -6.68 3.09
C ILE A 44 15.30 -5.36 2.37
N PHE A 45 14.93 -5.41 1.09
CA PHE A 45 14.57 -4.24 0.31
C PHE A 45 13.22 -3.64 0.73
N THR A 46 12.26 -4.48 1.16
CA THR A 46 11.02 -4.01 1.79
C THR A 46 11.35 -3.30 3.11
N ALA A 47 12.20 -3.89 3.94
CA ALA A 47 12.60 -3.30 5.21
C ALA A 47 13.29 -1.94 5.00
N ILE A 48 14.18 -1.82 4.02
CA ILE A 48 14.81 -0.54 3.63
C ILE A 48 13.73 0.47 3.18
N SER A 49 12.80 0.05 2.32
CA SER A 49 11.74 0.93 1.81
C SER A 49 10.87 1.49 2.93
N LEU A 50 10.44 0.63 3.86
CA LEU A 50 9.66 1.01 5.04
C LEU A 50 10.44 1.94 5.97
N PHE A 51 11.71 1.61 6.24
CA PHE A 51 12.60 2.42 7.06
C PHE A 51 12.75 3.83 6.49
N VAL A 52 13.00 3.93 5.18
CA VAL A 52 13.15 5.21 4.48
C VAL A 52 11.86 6.00 4.54
N ILE A 53 10.72 5.44 4.14
CA ILE A 53 9.44 6.18 4.12
C ILE A 53 9.08 6.69 5.53
N ALA A 54 9.10 5.82 6.55
CA ALA A 54 8.79 6.22 7.92
C ALA A 54 9.81 7.22 8.49
N GLY A 55 11.10 7.00 8.20
CA GLY A 55 12.19 7.87 8.60
C GLY A 55 12.04 9.28 8.03
N LEU A 56 11.69 9.42 6.75
CA LEU A 56 11.47 10.73 6.12
C LEU A 56 10.27 11.47 6.70
N ARG A 57 9.18 10.76 7.01
CA ARG A 57 8.00 11.35 7.67
C ARG A 57 8.34 11.90 9.05
N LEU A 58 9.06 11.12 9.86
CA LEU A 58 9.49 11.53 11.18
C LEU A 58 10.52 12.66 11.10
N ALA A 59 11.47 12.57 10.17
CA ALA A 59 12.47 13.61 9.98
C ALA A 59 11.82 14.95 9.60
N THR A 60 10.87 14.93 8.68
CA THR A 60 10.09 16.11 8.28
C THR A 60 9.28 16.70 9.44
N ARG A 61 8.79 15.88 10.38
CA ARG A 61 8.06 16.37 11.56
C ARG A 61 8.95 16.98 12.63
N HIS A 62 10.09 16.36 12.92
CA HIS A 62 10.88 16.68 14.11
C HIS A 62 12.13 17.51 13.81
N PHE A 63 12.65 17.49 12.59
CA PHE A 63 13.80 18.29 12.19
C PHE A 63 13.37 19.46 11.31
N TYR A 64 13.33 20.66 11.90
CA TYR A 64 12.95 21.89 11.22
C TYR A 64 13.79 22.19 9.95
N LEU A 65 15.07 21.80 9.96
CA LEU A 65 16.01 22.02 8.86
C LEU A 65 16.09 20.84 7.87
N TRP A 66 15.21 19.84 7.99
CA TRP A 66 15.25 18.69 7.09
C TRP A 66 14.96 19.13 5.65
N PRO A 67 15.89 18.86 4.71
CA PRO A 67 15.77 19.40 3.37
C PRO A 67 14.70 18.66 2.57
N PHE A 68 13.78 19.43 2.00
CA PHE A 68 12.76 18.95 1.08
C PHE A 68 13.33 18.09 -0.07
N THR A 69 14.48 18.47 -0.60
CA THR A 69 15.16 17.76 -1.69
C THR A 69 15.60 16.35 -1.27
N ALA A 70 15.95 16.12 -0.01
CA ALA A 70 16.27 14.79 0.50
C ALA A 70 15.04 13.89 0.51
N ASN A 71 13.86 14.40 0.88
CA ASN A 71 12.61 13.64 0.81
C ASN A 71 12.36 13.11 -0.61
N LEU A 72 12.45 13.99 -1.61
CA LEU A 72 12.25 13.58 -3.00
C LEU A 72 13.30 12.55 -3.45
N ALA A 73 14.58 12.78 -3.15
CA ALA A 73 15.65 11.86 -3.54
C ALA A 73 15.46 10.47 -2.95
N PHE A 74 15.21 10.38 -1.64
CA PHE A 74 15.04 9.10 -0.97
C PHE A 74 13.74 8.39 -1.39
N LEU A 75 12.64 9.12 -1.63
CA LEU A 75 11.42 8.53 -2.17
C LEU A 75 11.59 8.02 -3.60
N MET A 76 12.36 8.73 -4.44
CA MET A 76 12.72 8.24 -5.77
C MET A 76 13.61 6.99 -5.72
N ILE A 77 14.50 6.88 -4.73
CA ILE A 77 15.28 5.66 -4.50
C ILE A 77 14.35 4.49 -4.13
N VAL A 78 13.39 4.71 -3.24
CA VAL A 78 12.40 3.67 -2.88
C VAL A 78 11.57 3.27 -4.09
N GLY A 79 10.99 4.24 -4.81
CA GLY A 79 10.20 3.97 -6.01
C GLY A 79 11.01 3.26 -7.10
N GLY A 80 12.21 3.77 -7.42
CA GLY A 80 13.10 3.19 -8.42
C GLY A 80 13.59 1.79 -8.06
N GLY A 81 13.96 1.56 -6.80
CA GLY A 81 14.36 0.24 -6.30
C GLY A 81 13.25 -0.80 -6.42
N ASN A 82 12.01 -0.44 -6.10
CA ASN A 82 10.86 -1.33 -6.23
C ASN A 82 10.46 -1.56 -7.70
N ILE A 83 10.58 -0.55 -8.58
CA ILE A 83 10.43 -0.75 -10.04
C ILE A 83 11.49 -1.74 -10.54
N SER A 84 12.74 -1.60 -10.10
CA SER A 84 13.81 -2.53 -10.46
C SER A 84 13.53 -3.96 -9.97
N SER A 85 12.99 -4.13 -8.76
CA SER A 85 12.56 -5.44 -8.24
C SER A 85 11.48 -6.07 -9.12
N ILE A 86 10.46 -5.30 -9.52
CA ILE A 86 9.40 -5.76 -10.43
C ILE A 86 10.01 -6.20 -11.77
N LEU A 87 10.84 -5.35 -12.38
CA LEU A 87 11.45 -5.65 -13.67
C LEU A 87 12.32 -6.89 -13.59
N MET A 88 13.11 -7.06 -12.53
CA MET A 88 13.92 -8.25 -12.33
C MET A 88 13.05 -9.50 -12.19
N LEU A 89 11.96 -9.46 -11.42
CA LEU A 89 11.06 -10.60 -11.27
C LEU A 89 10.24 -10.93 -12.53
N LEU A 90 9.98 -9.95 -13.39
CA LEU A 90 9.25 -10.17 -14.65
C LEU A 90 10.16 -10.57 -15.81
N SER A 91 11.43 -10.17 -15.81
CA SER A 91 12.33 -10.33 -16.95
C SER A 91 13.49 -11.29 -16.72
N ALA A 92 13.89 -11.55 -15.46
CA ALA A 92 15.00 -12.44 -15.18
C ALA A 92 14.61 -13.88 -15.55
N PRO A 93 15.39 -14.57 -16.41
CA PRO A 93 15.23 -15.99 -16.59
C PRO A 93 15.42 -16.69 -15.23
N SER A 94 14.56 -17.64 -14.89
CA SER A 94 14.58 -18.34 -13.60
C SER A 94 15.96 -18.94 -13.24
N VAL A 95 16.76 -19.27 -14.24
CA VAL A 95 18.16 -19.75 -14.10
C VAL A 95 19.14 -18.72 -13.53
N HIS A 96 18.86 -17.42 -13.63
CA HIS A 96 19.70 -16.34 -13.09
C HIS A 96 19.31 -15.92 -11.67
N ILE A 97 18.14 -16.34 -11.19
CA ILE A 97 17.74 -16.11 -9.81
C ILE A 97 18.32 -17.25 -9.00
N ASN A 98 19.33 -16.96 -8.17
CA ASN A 98 19.96 -17.95 -7.32
C ASN A 98 19.11 -18.15 -6.05
N PRO A 99 18.33 -19.25 -5.91
CA PRO A 99 17.57 -19.51 -4.69
C PRO A 99 18.46 -19.79 -3.47
N LYS A 100 19.78 -19.90 -3.64
CA LYS A 100 20.77 -19.97 -2.54
C LYS A 100 21.33 -18.61 -2.15
N SER A 101 20.97 -17.54 -2.86
CA SER A 101 21.30 -16.17 -2.43
C SER A 101 20.61 -15.88 -1.10
N TYR A 102 21.35 -15.25 -0.19
CA TYR A 102 20.81 -14.70 1.06
C TYR A 102 20.00 -13.42 0.82
N LEU A 103 20.15 -12.77 -0.34
CA LEU A 103 19.36 -11.59 -0.68
C LEU A 103 18.07 -12.00 -1.39
N VAL A 104 16.94 -11.70 -0.74
CA VAL A 104 15.59 -11.97 -1.25
C VAL A 104 15.00 -10.67 -1.80
N MET A 105 14.48 -10.71 -3.02
CA MET A 105 13.85 -9.56 -3.69
C MET A 105 12.49 -9.24 -3.07
N THR A 106 12.01 -8.00 -3.23
CA THR A 106 10.64 -7.65 -2.82
C THR A 106 9.63 -8.17 -3.84
N SER A 107 8.55 -8.77 -3.35
CA SER A 107 7.44 -9.29 -4.17
C SER A 107 6.94 -8.25 -5.17
N ILE A 108 6.38 -8.70 -6.31
CA ILE A 108 5.83 -7.79 -7.33
C ILE A 108 4.72 -6.93 -6.72
N PHE A 109 3.79 -7.54 -6.00
CA PHE A 109 2.66 -6.81 -5.41
C PHE A 109 3.10 -5.82 -4.33
N THR A 110 4.01 -6.20 -3.44
CA THR A 110 4.56 -5.26 -2.44
C THR A 110 5.30 -4.12 -3.11
N SER A 111 6.09 -4.42 -4.14
CA SER A 111 6.80 -3.40 -4.91
C SER A 111 5.84 -2.41 -5.57
N ILE A 112 4.74 -2.87 -6.17
CA ILE A 112 3.70 -2.00 -6.74
C ILE A 112 3.13 -1.09 -5.65
N GLY A 113 2.79 -1.65 -4.48
CA GLY A 113 2.28 -0.87 -3.35
C GLY A 113 3.27 0.21 -2.89
N LEU A 114 4.55 -0.14 -2.73
CA LEU A 114 5.61 0.79 -2.34
C LEU A 114 5.85 1.88 -3.39
N VAL A 115 5.82 1.55 -4.69
CA VAL A 115 5.91 2.54 -5.77
C VAL A 115 4.76 3.53 -5.68
N LEU A 116 3.53 3.05 -5.50
CA LEU A 116 2.36 3.93 -5.36
C LEU A 116 2.43 4.80 -4.11
N PHE A 117 2.91 4.27 -2.98
CA PHE A 117 3.17 5.08 -1.78
C PHE A 117 4.26 6.12 -2.01
N SER A 118 5.36 5.77 -2.69
CA SER A 118 6.41 6.74 -3.01
C SER A 118 5.91 7.85 -3.92
N VAL A 119 5.13 7.52 -4.96
CA VAL A 119 4.51 8.52 -5.84
C VAL A 119 3.56 9.42 -5.06
N TYR A 120 2.72 8.82 -4.20
CA TYR A 120 1.81 9.56 -3.33
C TYR A 120 2.55 10.55 -2.42
N GLU A 121 3.60 10.11 -1.73
CA GLU A 121 4.42 10.96 -0.86
C GLU A 121 5.10 12.08 -1.64
N ILE A 122 5.69 11.78 -2.81
CA ILE A 122 6.30 12.78 -3.69
C ILE A 122 5.27 13.85 -4.06
N LEU A 123 4.04 13.44 -4.42
CA LEU A 123 2.98 14.39 -4.73
C LEU A 123 2.58 15.24 -3.51
N LEU A 124 2.49 14.66 -2.31
CA LEU A 124 2.22 15.44 -1.09
C LEU A 124 3.31 16.50 -0.83
N TYR A 125 4.56 16.17 -1.14
CA TYR A 125 5.68 17.10 -1.03
C TYR A 125 5.62 18.19 -2.11
N LEU A 126 5.31 17.85 -3.36
CA LEU A 126 5.31 18.79 -4.49
C LEU A 126 4.07 19.68 -4.57
N ARG A 127 2.93 19.23 -4.05
CA ARG A 127 1.66 19.96 -4.18
C ARG A 127 0.82 19.90 -2.91
N LYS A 128 -0.02 20.93 -2.73
CA LYS A 128 -1.15 20.84 -1.81
C LYS A 128 -2.21 19.91 -2.41
N THR A 129 -2.92 19.16 -1.56
CA THR A 129 -4.06 18.33 -1.97
C THR A 129 -5.04 19.18 -2.79
N PRO A 130 -5.31 18.81 -4.05
CA PRO A 130 -6.12 19.64 -4.93
C PRO A 130 -7.56 19.70 -4.41
N LYS A 131 -8.14 20.90 -4.39
CA LYS A 131 -9.58 21.08 -4.18
C LYS A 131 -10.32 20.76 -5.49
N SER A 132 -10.34 19.50 -5.88
CA SER A 132 -10.91 19.04 -7.14
C SER A 132 -11.79 17.80 -6.91
N PRO A 133 -12.87 17.64 -7.69
CA PRO A 133 -13.63 16.40 -7.73
C PRO A 133 -12.80 15.17 -8.07
N TRP A 134 -11.61 15.33 -8.67
CA TRP A 134 -10.75 14.22 -9.10
C TRP A 134 -10.09 13.45 -7.94
N ILE A 135 -10.24 13.89 -6.67
CA ILE A 135 -9.83 13.20 -5.42
C ILE A 135 -8.54 12.34 -5.52
N LEU A 136 -7.51 12.89 -6.17
CA LEU A 136 -6.35 12.09 -6.60
C LEU A 136 -5.62 11.42 -5.42
N ASP A 137 -5.58 12.07 -4.27
CA ASP A 137 -4.95 11.53 -3.06
C ASP A 137 -5.72 10.30 -2.55
N ASP A 138 -7.06 10.33 -2.56
CA ASP A 138 -7.91 9.19 -2.20
C ASP A 138 -7.74 8.01 -3.18
N ILE A 139 -7.66 8.30 -4.48
CA ILE A 139 -7.43 7.30 -5.53
C ILE A 139 -6.08 6.62 -5.34
N LEU A 140 -5.00 7.39 -5.19
CA LEU A 140 -3.65 6.85 -5.07
C LEU A 140 -3.50 5.95 -3.84
N ILE A 141 -4.05 6.35 -2.70
CA ILE A 141 -4.04 5.53 -1.48
C ILE A 141 -4.83 4.24 -1.69
N HIS A 142 -6.02 4.29 -2.29
CA HIS A 142 -6.81 3.08 -2.56
C HIS A 142 -6.07 2.14 -3.52
N LEU A 143 -5.46 2.67 -4.57
CA LEU A 143 -4.65 1.87 -5.50
C LEU A 143 -3.43 1.27 -4.81
N ALA A 144 -2.81 1.95 -3.85
CA ALA A 144 -1.70 1.40 -3.07
C ALA A 144 -2.13 0.22 -2.17
N LEU A 145 -3.42 0.12 -1.81
CA LEU A 145 -3.99 -0.99 -1.05
C LEU A 145 -4.35 -2.22 -1.91
N VAL A 146 -4.57 -2.03 -3.22
CA VAL A 146 -4.97 -3.10 -4.14
C VAL A 146 -4.00 -4.29 -4.12
N PRO A 147 -2.67 -4.10 -4.25
CA PRO A 147 -1.74 -5.23 -4.21
C PRO A 147 -1.80 -6.04 -2.92
N GLY A 148 -2.02 -5.37 -1.78
CA GLY A 148 -2.20 -6.03 -0.48
C GLY A 148 -3.50 -6.85 -0.41
N GLY A 149 -4.58 -6.38 -1.04
CA GLY A 149 -5.84 -7.12 -1.17
C GLY A 149 -5.70 -8.41 -1.98
N ILE A 150 -5.04 -8.32 -3.13
CA ILE A 150 -4.75 -9.49 -3.97
C ILE A 150 -3.88 -10.49 -3.21
N SER A 151 -2.85 -9.99 -2.53
CA SER A 151 -1.96 -10.79 -1.68
C SER A 151 -2.69 -11.52 -0.54
N LEU A 152 -3.71 -10.88 0.07
CA LEU A 152 -4.54 -11.50 1.10
C LEU A 152 -5.31 -12.71 0.55
N ILE A 153 -5.91 -12.56 -0.65
CA ILE A 153 -6.58 -13.68 -1.33
C ILE A 153 -5.56 -14.80 -1.61
N GLY A 154 -4.34 -14.43 -2.03
CA GLY A 154 -3.23 -15.36 -2.21
C GLY A 154 -2.93 -16.19 -0.95
N HIS A 155 -2.89 -15.56 0.23
CA HIS A 155 -2.69 -16.28 1.50
C HIS A 155 -3.89 -17.15 1.90
N LEU A 156 -5.11 -16.64 1.72
CA LEU A 156 -6.32 -17.37 2.14
C LEU A 156 -6.56 -18.64 1.33
N PHE A 157 -6.25 -18.61 0.03
CA PHE A 157 -6.51 -19.71 -0.90
C PHE A 157 -5.24 -20.35 -1.47
N GLN A 158 -4.07 -19.99 -0.93
CA GLN A 158 -2.76 -20.54 -1.31
C GLN A 158 -2.48 -20.42 -2.83
N ASN A 159 -2.78 -19.24 -3.42
CA ASN A 159 -2.48 -18.96 -4.82
C ASN A 159 -1.04 -18.39 -4.94
N PRO A 160 -0.08 -19.13 -5.53
CA PRO A 160 1.31 -18.70 -5.62
C PRO A 160 1.51 -17.48 -6.54
N THR A 161 0.65 -17.30 -7.53
CA THR A 161 0.69 -16.14 -8.43
C THR A 161 0.36 -14.87 -7.66
N TYR A 162 -0.68 -14.90 -6.82
CA TYR A 162 -1.11 -13.74 -6.01
C TYR A 162 -0.12 -13.40 -4.91
N LEU A 163 0.70 -14.37 -4.53
CA LEU A 163 1.80 -14.17 -3.60
C LEU A 163 3.10 -13.76 -4.30
N SER A 164 3.18 -13.73 -5.63
CA SER A 164 4.43 -13.52 -6.39
C SER A 164 5.52 -14.59 -6.15
N MET A 165 5.11 -15.84 -5.93
CA MET A 165 6.00 -16.97 -5.61
C MET A 165 6.40 -17.82 -6.82
N SER A 166 6.12 -17.37 -8.05
CA SER A 166 6.32 -18.17 -9.26
C SER A 166 7.78 -18.52 -9.56
N ILE A 167 8.73 -17.71 -9.08
CA ILE A 167 10.17 -17.90 -9.33
C ILE A 167 10.93 -18.33 -8.08
N ASP A 168 10.64 -17.70 -6.94
CA ASP A 168 11.23 -18.02 -5.63
C ASP A 168 10.14 -17.89 -4.57
N PRO A 169 9.83 -18.95 -3.79
CA PRO A 169 8.79 -18.90 -2.77
C PRO A 169 9.08 -17.88 -1.67
N ARG A 170 10.35 -17.51 -1.47
CA ARG A 170 10.80 -16.54 -0.46
C ARG A 170 10.46 -15.10 -0.82
N VAL A 171 10.40 -14.81 -2.12
CA VAL A 171 10.07 -13.47 -2.66
C VAL A 171 8.61 -13.11 -2.41
N GLY A 172 7.77 -14.08 -2.06
CA GLY A 172 6.38 -13.80 -1.84
C GLY A 172 6.12 -12.85 -0.67
N ILE A 173 4.97 -12.18 -0.71
CA ILE A 173 4.56 -11.28 0.37
C ILE A 173 4.27 -12.06 1.66
N SER A 174 4.98 -11.75 2.74
CA SER A 174 4.78 -12.41 4.04
C SER A 174 3.65 -11.77 4.84
N PRO A 175 3.02 -12.47 5.81
CA PRO A 175 2.03 -11.87 6.70
C PRO A 175 2.60 -10.67 7.49
N LEU A 176 3.88 -10.75 7.90
CA LEU A 176 4.55 -9.64 8.56
C LEU A 176 4.67 -8.43 7.63
N GLU A 177 5.02 -8.65 6.37
CA GLU A 177 5.08 -7.60 5.34
C GLU A 177 3.71 -6.96 5.12
N MET A 178 2.64 -7.75 5.06
CA MET A 178 1.27 -7.23 4.98
C MET A 178 0.91 -6.34 6.17
N VAL A 179 1.29 -6.73 7.39
CA VAL A 179 1.06 -5.92 8.59
C VAL A 179 1.79 -4.58 8.49
N PHE A 180 3.05 -4.55 8.06
CA PHE A 180 3.77 -3.29 7.87
C PHE A 180 3.14 -2.42 6.77
N MET A 181 2.75 -3.02 5.65
CA MET A 181 2.11 -2.28 4.54
C MET A 181 0.75 -1.72 4.95
N ALA A 182 -0.05 -2.48 5.71
CA ALA A 182 -1.32 -2.00 6.27
C ALA A 182 -1.11 -0.89 7.30
N THR A 183 -0.09 -1.01 8.15
CA THR A 183 0.29 0.03 9.12
C THR A 183 0.74 1.31 8.40
N LEU A 184 1.53 1.17 7.34
CA LEU A 184 1.95 2.28 6.49
C LEU A 184 0.74 2.96 5.87
N ALA A 185 -0.17 2.20 5.26
CA ALA A 185 -1.40 2.72 4.66
C ALA A 185 -2.26 3.48 5.68
N LEU A 186 -2.45 2.92 6.87
CA LEU A 186 -3.20 3.57 7.95
C LEU A 186 -2.55 4.88 8.38
N SER A 187 -1.23 4.88 8.57
CA SER A 187 -0.47 6.10 8.87
C SER A 187 -0.65 7.15 7.76
N THR A 188 -0.55 6.74 6.48
CA THR A 188 -0.77 7.60 5.32
C THR A 188 -2.15 8.27 5.35
N ILE A 189 -3.20 7.48 5.52
CA ILE A 189 -4.60 7.96 5.53
C ILE A 189 -4.83 8.95 6.67
N LEU A 190 -4.33 8.63 7.86
CA LEU A 190 -4.47 9.49 9.05
C LEU A 190 -3.63 10.77 8.96
N SER A 191 -2.49 10.72 8.25
CA SER A 191 -1.58 11.86 8.10
C SER A 191 -2.14 12.96 7.20
N ASN A 192 -2.99 12.61 6.24
CA ASN A 192 -3.59 13.57 5.30
C ASN A 192 -5.02 13.95 5.74
N PRO A 193 -5.24 15.14 6.33
CA PRO A 193 -6.57 15.57 6.77
C PRO A 193 -7.46 16.03 5.61
N ASN A 194 -6.88 16.25 4.43
CA ASN A 194 -7.54 16.85 3.28
C ASN A 194 -8.16 15.83 2.33
N LEU A 195 -8.07 14.53 2.66
CA LEU A 195 -8.74 13.48 1.89
C LEU A 195 -10.24 13.75 1.84
N PHE A 196 -10.81 13.59 0.65
CA PHE A 196 -12.26 13.72 0.47
C PHE A 196 -12.99 12.69 1.34
N LEU A 197 -12.41 11.49 1.51
CA LEU A 197 -12.93 10.46 2.39
C LEU A 197 -13.28 10.99 3.78
N TRP A 198 -12.42 11.79 4.41
CA TRP A 198 -12.70 12.33 5.74
C TRP A 198 -13.88 13.30 5.75
N LYS A 199 -14.04 14.09 4.69
CA LYS A 199 -15.19 14.98 4.53
C LYS A 199 -16.46 14.16 4.35
N PHE A 200 -16.43 13.14 3.50
CA PHE A 200 -17.56 12.26 3.25
C PHE A 200 -18.02 11.53 4.53
N LEU A 201 -17.08 10.94 5.28
CA LEU A 201 -17.36 10.21 6.53
C LEU A 201 -17.93 11.10 7.65
N LYS A 202 -17.60 12.39 7.65
CA LYS A 202 -18.17 13.38 8.59
C LYS A 202 -19.61 13.76 8.25
N GLY A 203 -20.09 13.47 7.04
CA GLY A 203 -21.45 13.81 6.60
C GLY A 203 -22.56 13.05 7.33
N GLY A 204 -22.24 11.95 8.04
CA GLY A 204 -23.19 11.23 8.89
C GLY A 204 -22.94 9.73 8.96
N LEU A 205 -23.69 9.04 9.82
CA LEU A 205 -23.59 7.58 10.02
C LEU A 205 -23.94 6.80 8.74
N THR A 206 -24.90 7.27 7.95
CA THR A 206 -25.24 6.66 6.66
C THR A 206 -24.04 6.63 5.71
N ASN A 207 -23.28 7.72 5.60
CA ASN A 207 -22.08 7.78 4.77
C ASN A 207 -21.02 6.80 5.25
N GLN A 208 -20.83 6.69 6.57
CA GLN A 208 -19.91 5.73 7.17
C GLN A 208 -20.29 4.30 6.84
N LEU A 209 -21.57 3.94 6.97
CA LEU A 209 -22.06 2.59 6.64
C LEU A 209 -21.96 2.29 5.14
N ILE A 210 -22.26 3.25 4.27
CA ILE A 210 -22.13 3.06 2.81
C ILE A 210 -20.67 2.84 2.44
N PHE A 211 -19.76 3.70 2.90
CA PHE A 211 -18.33 3.54 2.61
C PHE A 211 -17.80 2.23 3.19
N LEU A 212 -18.15 1.90 4.44
CA LEU A 212 -17.75 0.65 5.08
C LEU A 212 -18.23 -0.56 4.28
N GLY A 213 -19.49 -0.56 3.83
CA GLY A 213 -20.06 -1.61 3.00
C GLY A 213 -19.30 -1.76 1.68
N LEU A 214 -19.08 -0.67 0.95
CA LEU A 214 -18.34 -0.69 -0.32
C LEU A 214 -16.90 -1.17 -0.15
N PHE A 215 -16.19 -0.57 0.82
CA PHE A 215 -14.79 -0.85 1.08
C PHE A 215 -14.56 -2.29 1.58
N ILE A 216 -15.41 -2.80 2.47
CA ILE A 216 -15.31 -4.18 2.93
C ILE A 216 -15.70 -5.16 1.81
N ASN A 217 -16.74 -4.84 1.04
CA ASN A 217 -17.24 -5.72 -0.02
C ASN A 217 -16.17 -6.02 -1.08
N GLN A 218 -15.27 -5.07 -1.37
CA GLN A 218 -14.17 -5.31 -2.33
C GLN A 218 -13.24 -6.46 -1.90
N TYR A 219 -13.13 -6.77 -0.61
CA TYR A 219 -12.35 -7.89 -0.08
C TYR A 219 -13.21 -9.12 0.22
N ILE A 220 -14.44 -8.95 0.72
CA ILE A 220 -15.30 -10.08 1.09
C ILE A 220 -15.89 -10.77 -0.14
N ALA A 221 -16.38 -10.04 -1.13
CA ALA A 221 -17.00 -10.62 -2.33
C ALA A 221 -16.11 -11.64 -3.06
N PRO A 222 -14.82 -11.38 -3.34
CA PRO A 222 -13.95 -12.38 -3.98
C PRO A 222 -13.70 -13.60 -3.09
N VAL A 223 -13.58 -13.41 -1.77
CA VAL A 223 -13.43 -14.53 -0.82
C VAL A 223 -14.67 -15.41 -0.81
N VAL A 224 -15.86 -14.81 -0.73
CA VAL A 224 -17.13 -15.53 -0.76
C VAL A 224 -17.26 -16.30 -2.07
N TYR A 225 -16.97 -15.68 -3.21
CA TYR A 225 -16.98 -16.36 -4.51
C TYR A 225 -16.08 -17.60 -4.50
N LEU A 226 -14.83 -17.48 -4.04
CA LEU A 226 -13.90 -18.60 -4.00
C LEU A 226 -14.33 -19.72 -3.04
N LEU A 227 -14.99 -19.38 -1.93
CA LEU A 227 -15.54 -20.38 -1.01
C LEU A 227 -16.65 -21.23 -1.64
N PHE A 228 -17.44 -20.66 -2.56
CA PHE A 228 -18.54 -21.35 -3.24
C PHE A 228 -18.13 -22.02 -4.55
N ALA A 229 -17.38 -21.31 -5.40
CA ALA A 229 -16.94 -21.81 -6.71
C ALA A 229 -15.78 -22.81 -6.60
N GLY A 230 -15.05 -22.77 -5.49
CA GLY A 230 -13.81 -23.52 -5.29
C GLY A 230 -12.62 -22.85 -5.97
N ALA A 231 -11.44 -23.06 -5.39
CA ALA A 231 -10.18 -22.60 -5.96
C ALA A 231 -9.62 -23.66 -6.93
N ASN A 232 -9.41 -23.29 -8.21
CA ASN A 232 -8.79 -24.16 -9.21
C ASN A 232 -7.58 -23.49 -9.88
N TRP A 233 -6.52 -23.30 -9.09
CA TRP A 233 -5.30 -22.59 -9.49
C TRP A 233 -4.39 -23.36 -10.45
N HIS A 234 -4.68 -24.65 -10.68
CA HIS A 234 -3.87 -25.50 -11.56
C HIS A 234 -4.11 -25.20 -13.05
N SER A 235 -5.31 -24.75 -13.41
CA SER A 235 -5.70 -24.45 -14.79
C SER A 235 -5.58 -22.97 -15.15
N GLU A 236 -5.89 -22.05 -14.23
CA GLU A 236 -5.82 -20.61 -14.47
C GLU A 236 -5.19 -19.88 -13.28
N PRO A 237 -4.09 -19.12 -13.47
CA PRO A 237 -3.41 -18.42 -12.38
C PRO A 237 -4.18 -17.20 -11.85
N PHE A 238 -5.12 -16.66 -12.66
CA PHE A 238 -6.04 -15.57 -12.30
C PHE A 238 -7.47 -16.04 -12.57
N GLY A 239 -8.39 -15.86 -11.63
CA GLY A 239 -9.80 -16.24 -11.79
C GLY A 239 -10.77 -15.06 -11.75
N LEU A 240 -12.07 -15.39 -11.76
CA LEU A 240 -13.17 -14.42 -11.72
C LEU A 240 -13.16 -13.56 -10.44
N GLU A 241 -12.60 -14.05 -9.34
CA GLU A 241 -12.42 -13.30 -8.10
C GLU A 241 -11.63 -12.01 -8.31
N LEU A 242 -10.69 -11.96 -9.25
CA LEU A 242 -9.91 -10.76 -9.53
C LEU A 242 -10.81 -9.67 -10.14
N PHE A 243 -11.69 -10.05 -11.06
CA PHE A 243 -12.68 -9.14 -11.64
C PHE A 243 -13.70 -8.69 -10.60
N ILE A 244 -14.12 -9.57 -9.68
CA ILE A 244 -14.99 -9.22 -8.55
C ILE A 244 -14.30 -8.20 -7.63
N PHE A 245 -13.04 -8.45 -7.29
CA PHE A 245 -12.21 -7.55 -6.48
C PHE A 245 -12.10 -6.17 -7.15
N PHE A 246 -11.69 -6.11 -8.41
CA PHE A 246 -11.56 -4.84 -9.15
C PHE A 246 -12.91 -4.14 -9.34
N GLY A 247 -13.99 -4.90 -9.55
CA GLY A 247 -15.35 -4.34 -9.58
C GLY A 247 -15.70 -3.62 -8.27
N GLY A 248 -15.33 -4.19 -7.13
CA GLY A 248 -15.48 -3.56 -5.81
C GLY A 248 -14.63 -2.28 -5.65
N VAL A 249 -13.38 -2.31 -6.10
CA VAL A 249 -12.49 -1.13 -6.07
C VAL A 249 -13.02 0.00 -6.95
N ILE A 250 -13.44 -0.32 -8.18
CA ILE A 250 -14.02 0.63 -9.13
C ILE A 250 -15.34 1.19 -8.59
N ALA A 251 -16.18 0.35 -7.99
CA ALA A 251 -17.43 0.80 -7.38
C ALA A 251 -17.16 1.77 -6.22
N THR A 252 -16.20 1.47 -5.34
CA THR A 252 -15.84 2.32 -4.20
C THR A 252 -15.29 3.66 -4.66
N LEU A 253 -14.30 3.65 -5.57
CA LEU A 253 -13.70 4.87 -6.10
C LEU A 253 -14.68 5.69 -6.95
N GLY A 254 -15.45 5.03 -7.80
CA GLY A 254 -16.48 5.66 -8.63
C GLY A 254 -17.56 6.32 -7.78
N PHE A 255 -18.00 5.65 -6.71
CA PHE A 255 -18.93 6.23 -5.75
C PHE A 255 -18.34 7.49 -5.09
N LEU A 256 -17.10 7.42 -4.56
CA LEU A 256 -16.46 8.58 -3.96
C LEU A 256 -16.28 9.74 -4.95
N LEU A 257 -15.89 9.45 -6.19
CA LEU A 257 -15.77 10.44 -7.27
C LEU A 257 -17.11 11.13 -7.57
N ILE A 258 -18.20 10.37 -7.64
CA ILE A 258 -19.55 10.94 -7.85
C ILE A 258 -19.94 11.82 -6.66
N GLN A 259 -19.72 11.37 -5.43
CA GLN A 259 -19.99 12.16 -4.23
C GLN A 259 -19.17 13.45 -4.20
N ALA A 260 -17.89 13.38 -4.58
CA ALA A 260 -17.02 14.54 -4.66
C ALA A 260 -17.49 15.55 -5.72
N LYS A 261 -18.03 15.07 -6.85
CA LYS A 261 -18.61 15.93 -7.89
C LYS A 261 -19.90 16.61 -7.45
N LEU A 262 -20.73 15.93 -6.67
CA LEU A 262 -22.01 16.46 -6.16
C LEU A 262 -21.85 17.43 -4.98
N ASP A 263 -20.70 17.40 -4.31
CA ASP A 263 -20.39 18.29 -3.20
C ASP A 263 -20.16 19.72 -3.71
N LYS A 264 -21.12 20.60 -3.40
CA LYS A 264 -21.19 22.01 -3.85
C LYS A 264 -19.91 22.81 -3.59
N ASN A 265 -19.10 22.43 -2.61
CA ASN A 265 -17.83 23.11 -2.30
C ASN A 265 -16.74 22.89 -3.38
N PHE A 266 -16.91 21.93 -4.29
CA PHE A 266 -16.05 21.76 -5.46
C PHE A 266 -16.69 22.28 -6.75
N SER A 267 -17.98 22.62 -6.71
CA SER A 267 -18.80 23.03 -7.86
C SER A 267 -18.92 24.53 -8.03
N ASP A 268 -18.38 25.33 -7.10
CA ASP A 268 -18.51 26.78 -7.07
C ASP A 268 -17.13 27.47 -7.08
N PRO A 269 -16.63 27.93 -8.25
CA PRO A 269 -15.42 28.72 -8.35
C PRO A 269 -15.55 30.14 -7.77
N ASP A 270 -16.79 30.62 -7.56
CA ASP A 270 -17.09 32.05 -7.32
C ASP A 270 -17.25 32.44 -5.84
N MET A 271 -16.86 31.58 -4.91
CA MET A 271 -16.70 31.96 -3.49
C MET A 271 -15.24 32.36 -3.16
N LEU A 272 -14.52 32.87 -4.16
CA LEU A 272 -13.25 33.58 -4.03
C LEU A 272 -13.51 35.09 -4.03
N GLU A 273 -14.17 35.59 -2.99
CA GLU A 273 -14.10 36.96 -2.46
C GLU A 273 -15.23 37.15 -1.45
N THR A 274 -14.95 36.87 -0.18
CA THR A 274 -15.42 37.61 1.01
C THR A 274 -14.74 37.08 2.27
#